data_AF-A0A8H5MJY9-F1
#
_entry.id   AF-A0A8H5MJY9-F1
#
_cell.length_a   1.000
_cell.length_b   1.000
_cell.length_c   1.000
_cell.angle_alpha   90.00
_cell.angle_beta   90.00
_cell.angle_gamma   90.00
#
_symmetry.space_group_name_H-M   'P 1'
#
loop_
_entity.id
_entity.type
_entity.pdbx_description
1 polymer ?
#
loop_
_entity_poly.entity_id
_entity_poly.type
_entity_poly.pdbx_seq_one_letter_code
_entity_poly.pdbx_strand_id
1 'polypeptide(L)'
;MGIPAAFRWLSSRYPKIISPVIEDQPLTMEDGSTIPVDTTRPNPNGEEFDNLYLDMNGIVHPCSHPEDRPAPKDEEEMMMEVFRYTDRVVNMVRPRKILMIAV
;
A
#
# COMPACT_ATOMS: atom_id res chain seq x y z
N MET A 1 8.47 -6.14 -23.22
CA MET A 1 9.09 -5.01 -22.49
C MET A 1 8.81 -5.23 -21.01
N GLY A 2 9.82 -5.22 -20.12
CA GLY A 2 9.59 -5.40 -18.68
C GLY A 2 9.04 -4.14 -18.00
N ILE A 3 8.49 -4.28 -16.79
CA ILE A 3 7.95 -3.18 -15.97
C ILE A 3 8.93 -1.98 -15.89
N PRO A 4 10.26 -2.17 -15.65
CA PRO A 4 11.18 -1.04 -15.55
C PRO A 4 11.34 -0.24 -16.85
N ALA A 5 11.27 -0.91 -18.01
CA ALA A 5 11.39 -0.25 -19.31
C ALA A 5 10.13 0.56 -19.63
N ALA A 6 8.95 0.01 -19.34
CA ALA A 6 7.68 0.71 -19.50
C ALA A 6 7.58 1.93 -18.57
N PHE A 7 7.95 1.77 -17.30
CA PHE A 7 7.94 2.86 -16.33
C PHE A 7 8.91 3.98 -16.73
N ARG A 8 10.13 3.66 -17.16
CA ARG A 8 11.11 4.65 -17.65
C ARG A 8 10.62 5.40 -18.89
N TRP A 9 9.97 4.70 -19.80
CA TRP A 9 9.40 5.32 -21.01
C TRP A 9 8.26 6.27 -20.65
N LEU A 10 7.38 5.87 -19.73
CA LEU A 10 6.28 6.70 -19.25
C LEU A 10 6.77 7.94 -18.48
N SER A 11 7.73 7.78 -17.57
CA SER A 11 8.27 8.87 -16.76
C SER A 11 9.02 9.91 -17.59
N SER A 12 9.77 9.48 -18.60
CA SER A 12 10.48 10.38 -19.51
C SER A 12 9.55 11.14 -20.45
N ARG A 13 8.48 10.50 -20.93
CA ARG A 13 7.55 11.11 -21.89
C ARG A 13 6.47 11.97 -21.23
N TYR A 14 6.02 11.61 -20.03
CA TYR A 14 4.94 12.28 -19.31
C TYR A 14 5.32 12.48 -17.83
N PRO A 15 6.26 13.38 -17.51
CA PRO A 15 6.81 13.50 -16.16
C PRO A 15 5.79 13.85 -15.06
N LYS A 16 4.64 14.42 -15.44
CA LYS A 16 3.59 14.84 -14.49
C LYS A 16 2.66 13.71 -14.03
N ILE A 17 2.75 12.51 -14.59
CA ILE A 17 1.87 11.38 -14.21
C ILE A 17 2.34 10.66 -12.95
N ILE A 18 3.56 10.94 -12.49
CA ILE A 18 4.14 10.34 -11.29
C ILE A 18 4.13 11.39 -10.19
N SER A 19 3.42 11.09 -9.10
CA SER A 19 3.46 11.85 -7.86
C SER A 19 3.81 10.92 -6.71
N PRO A 20 4.61 11.39 -5.72
CA PRO A 20 4.82 10.63 -4.51
C PRO A 20 3.51 10.53 -3.71
N VAL A 21 3.30 9.38 -3.09
CA VAL A 21 2.17 9.19 -2.16
C VAL A 21 2.54 9.77 -0.81
N ILE A 22 1.63 10.55 -0.23
CA ILE A 22 1.72 11.08 1.13
C ILE A 22 0.97 10.13 2.06
N GLU A 23 1.66 9.63 3.09
CA GLU A 23 1.10 8.71 4.08
C GLU A 23 1.20 9.30 5.49
N ASP A 24 0.11 9.21 6.26
CA ASP A 24 0.13 9.50 7.69
C ASP A 24 0.70 8.29 8.44
N GLN A 25 1.52 8.52 9.46
CA GLN A 25 2.07 7.45 10.29
C GLN A 25 1.36 7.36 11.64
N PRO A 26 1.20 6.15 12.21
CA PRO A 26 0.70 5.98 13.56
C PRO A 26 1.56 6.75 14.57
N LEU A 27 0.92 7.41 15.53
CA LEU A 27 1.63 8.14 16.58
C LEU A 27 1.89 7.23 17.77
N THR A 28 3.16 7.02 18.10
CA THR A 28 3.57 6.32 19.32
C THR A 28 3.72 7.34 20.45
N MET A 29 2.88 7.20 21.48
CA MET A 29 2.91 8.02 22.69
C MET A 29 4.04 7.58 23.63
N GLU A 30 4.43 8.46 24.56
CA GLU A 30 5.45 8.17 25.58
C GLU A 30 5.05 7.03 26.54
N ASP A 31 3.75 6.76 26.66
CA ASP A 31 3.19 5.67 27.48
C ASP A 31 3.21 4.29 26.79
N GLY A 32 3.73 4.23 25.55
CA GLY A 32 3.78 3.01 24.74
C GLY A 32 2.49 2.68 23.99
N SER A 33 1.43 3.49 24.12
CA SER A 33 0.23 3.35 23.30
C SER A 33 0.47 3.87 21.88
N THR A 34 -0.17 3.22 20.88
CA THR A 34 -0.09 3.63 19.47
C THR A 34 -1.46 4.10 19.02
N ILE A 35 -1.56 5.36 18.59
CA ILE A 35 -2.78 5.89 17.99
C ILE A 35 -2.78 5.52 16.50
N PRO A 36 -3.78 4.75 16.03
CA PRO A 36 -3.87 4.38 14.62
C PRO A 36 -4.20 5.60 13.74
N VAL A 37 -3.87 5.49 12.46
CA VAL A 37 -4.20 6.53 11.48
C VAL A 37 -5.71 6.63 11.32
N ASP A 38 -6.25 7.82 11.52
CA ASP A 38 -7.67 8.11 11.32
C ASP A 38 -7.98 8.27 9.83
N THR A 39 -8.36 7.17 9.19
CA THR A 39 -8.71 7.11 7.76
C THR A 39 -10.03 7.79 7.42
N THR A 40 -10.82 8.22 8.42
CA THR A 40 -12.08 8.96 8.18
C THR A 40 -11.83 10.41 7.76
N ARG A 41 -10.64 10.94 8.07
CA ARG A 41 -10.23 12.30 7.67
C ARG A 41 -9.97 12.40 6.16
N PRO A 42 -9.99 13.62 5.60
CA PRO A 42 -9.62 13.86 4.21
C PRO A 42 -8.26 13.24 3.87
N ASN A 43 -8.12 12.70 2.67
CA ASN A 43 -6.89 12.07 2.21
C ASN A 43 -5.75 13.11 2.15
N PRO A 44 -4.57 12.84 2.75
CA PRO A 44 -3.44 13.77 2.75
C PRO A 44 -2.89 14.08 1.35
N ASN A 45 -3.18 13.24 0.35
CA ASN A 45 -2.83 13.46 -1.05
C ASN A 45 -3.69 14.56 -1.72
N GLY A 46 -4.73 15.05 -1.05
CA GLY A 46 -5.63 16.09 -1.57
C GLY A 46 -6.68 15.58 -2.57
N GLU A 47 -6.69 14.28 -2.85
CA GLU A 47 -7.64 13.61 -3.73
C GLU A 47 -8.35 12.47 -2.98
N GLU A 48 -9.67 12.40 -3.12
CA GLU A 48 -10.49 11.36 -2.52
C GLU A 48 -10.76 10.24 -3.52
N PHE A 49 -10.69 9.00 -3.06
CA PHE A 49 -10.92 7.82 -3.88
C PHE A 49 -12.21 7.12 -3.44
N ASP A 50 -13.09 6.84 -4.38
CA ASP A 50 -14.31 6.08 -4.09
C ASP A 50 -14.04 4.58 -4.02
N ASN A 51 -13.30 4.06 -5.02
CA ASN A 51 -13.12 2.63 -5.23
C ASN A 51 -11.63 2.28 -5.27
N LEU A 52 -11.22 1.30 -4.48
CA LEU A 52 -9.88 0.71 -4.50
C LEU A 52 -10.00 -0.74 -4.98
N TYR A 53 -9.21 -1.08 -6.00
CA TYR A 53 -9.12 -2.43 -6.57
C TYR A 53 -7.72 -2.97 -6.28
N LEU A 54 -7.65 -4.09 -5.55
CA LEU A 54 -6.41 -4.76 -5.19
C LEU A 54 -6.27 -6.05 -5.98
N ASP A 55 -5.16 -6.17 -6.70
CA ASP A 55 -4.69 -7.44 -7.24
C ASP A 55 -3.83 -8.11 -6.17
N MET A 56 -4.37 -9.16 -5.54
CA MET A 56 -3.72 -9.87 -4.44
C MET A 56 -2.49 -10.63 -4.90
N ASN A 57 -2.38 -11.03 -6.16
CA ASN A 57 -1.16 -11.67 -6.66
C ASN A 57 0.03 -10.70 -6.58
N GLY A 58 -0.24 -9.41 -6.82
CA GLY A 58 0.74 -8.33 -6.67
C GLY A 58 1.19 -8.07 -5.22
N ILE A 59 0.40 -8.51 -4.22
CA ILE A 59 0.71 -8.35 -2.78
C ILE A 59 1.33 -9.63 -2.22
N VAL A 60 0.76 -10.80 -2.52
CA VAL A 60 1.20 -12.10 -1.99
C VAL A 60 2.61 -12.46 -2.48
N HIS A 61 2.96 -12.12 -3.73
CA HIS A 61 4.28 -12.43 -4.27
C HIS A 61 5.41 -11.70 -3.49
N PRO A 62 5.38 -10.37 -3.29
CA PRO A 62 6.33 -9.69 -2.40
C PRO A 62 6.32 -10.15 -0.94
N CYS A 63 5.15 -10.55 -0.41
CA CYS A 63 5.06 -11.01 0.99
C CYS A 63 5.64 -12.42 1.20
N SER A 64 5.59 -13.28 0.19
CA SER A 64 6.16 -14.64 0.24
C SER A 64 7.66 -14.67 -0.05
N HIS A 65 8.15 -13.76 -0.91
CA HIS A 65 9.55 -13.69 -1.31
C HIS A 65 10.08 -12.23 -1.25
N PRO A 66 10.19 -11.65 -0.04
CA PRO A 66 10.70 -10.30 0.11
C PRO A 66 12.19 -10.20 -0.27
N GLU A 67 12.58 -9.11 -0.95
CA GLU A 67 13.97 -8.87 -1.35
C GLU A 67 14.87 -8.43 -0.17
N ASP A 68 14.30 -7.72 0.82
CA ASP A 68 15.05 -7.03 1.88
C ASP A 68 15.04 -7.77 3.25
N ARG A 69 14.30 -8.87 3.38
CA ARG A 69 14.13 -9.62 4.64
C ARG A 69 13.97 -11.11 4.37
N PRO A 70 14.16 -12.01 5.35
CA PRO A 70 13.91 -13.43 5.16
C PRO A 70 12.44 -13.70 4.79
N ALA A 71 12.23 -14.75 4.01
CA ALA A 71 10.89 -15.25 3.69
C ALA A 71 10.16 -15.68 4.98
N PRO A 72 8.82 -15.50 5.03
CA PRO A 72 8.01 -15.97 6.15
C PRO A 72 8.18 -17.48 6.33
N LYS A 73 8.18 -17.93 7.59
CA LYS A 73 8.45 -19.33 7.95
C LYS A 73 7.25 -20.24 7.70
N ASP A 74 6.05 -19.69 7.80
CA ASP A 74 4.79 -20.38 7.66
C ASP A 74 3.71 -19.49 7.01
N GLU A 75 2.55 -20.09 6.74
CA GLU A 75 1.41 -19.39 6.13
C GLU A 75 0.83 -18.30 7.03
N GLU A 76 0.94 -18.44 8.36
CA GLU A 76 0.42 -17.47 9.32
C GLU A 76 1.24 -16.19 9.29
N GLU A 77 2.57 -16.29 9.32
CA GLU A 77 3.48 -15.16 9.17
C GLU A 77 3.31 -14.49 7.79
N MET A 78 3.16 -15.28 6.73
CA MET A 78 2.87 -14.74 5.39
C MET A 78 1.55 -13.95 5.37
N MET A 79 0.49 -14.50 5.96
CA MET A 79 -0.83 -13.84 5.99
C MET A 79 -0.79 -12.55 6.81
N MET A 80 -0.07 -12.52 7.94
CA MET A 80 0.16 -11.32 8.73
C MET A 80 0.86 -10.22 7.92
N GLU A 81 1.83 -10.60 7.08
CA GLU A 81 2.51 -9.66 6.20
C GLU A 81 1.62 -9.15 5.06
N VAL A 82 0.77 -10.02 4.49
CA VAL A 82 -0.24 -9.61 3.50
C VAL A 82 -1.23 -8.63 4.11
N PHE A 83 -1.69 -8.87 5.35
CA PHE A 83 -2.57 -7.94 6.07
C PHE A 83 -1.90 -6.60 6.33
N ARG A 84 -0.66 -6.59 6.82
CA ARG A 84 0.10 -5.35 7.04
C ARG A 84 0.27 -4.53 5.76
N TYR A 85 0.57 -5.21 4.65
CA TYR A 85 0.74 -4.54 3.37
C TYR A 85 -0.59 -3.96 2.87
N THR A 86 -1.66 -4.75 2.94
CA THR A 86 -3.01 -4.34 2.55
C THR A 86 -3.48 -3.14 3.38
N ASP A 87 -3.32 -3.18 4.71
CA ASP A 87 -3.67 -2.08 5.60
C ASP A 87 -2.92 -0.80 5.24
N ARG A 88 -1.62 -0.89 4.95
CA ARG A 88 -0.85 0.28 4.52
C ARG A 88 -1.43 0.89 3.23
N VAL A 89 -1.75 0.06 2.22
CA VAL A 89 -2.34 0.53 0.96
C VAL A 89 -3.70 1.18 1.18
N VAL A 90 -4.57 0.55 1.98
CA VAL A 90 -5.89 1.10 2.32
C VAL A 90 -5.77 2.43 3.08
N ASN A 91 -4.81 2.55 4.00
CA ASN A 91 -4.58 3.79 4.77
C ASN A 91 -4.08 4.95 3.89
N MET A 92 -3.30 4.65 2.84
CA MET A 92 -2.83 5.65 1.86
C MET A 92 -3.96 6.12 0.93
N VAL A 93 -4.80 5.20 0.44
CA VAL A 93 -5.82 5.51 -0.58
C VAL A 93 -7.14 6.00 0.04
N ARG A 94 -7.54 5.47 1.20
CA ARG A 94 -8.78 5.78 1.92
C ARG A 94 -10.05 5.67 1.05
N PRO A 95 -10.37 4.47 0.51
CA PRO A 95 -11.56 4.29 -0.33
C PRO A 95 -12.85 4.61 0.43
N ARG A 96 -13.74 5.39 -0.18
CA ARG A 96 -14.99 5.86 0.45
C ARG A 96 -16.21 4.98 0.18
N LYS A 97 -16.16 4.12 -0.83
CA LYS A 97 -17.30 3.31 -1.26
C LYS A 97 -16.97 1.84 -1.36
N ILE A 98 -15.94 1.49 -2.14
CA ILE A 98 -15.66 0.08 -2.47
C ILE A 98 -14.19 -0.25 -2.23
N LEU A 99 -13.95 -1.35 -1.53
CA LEU A 99 -12.70 -2.09 -1.55
C LEU A 99 -12.97 -3.42 -2.26
N MET A 100 -12.40 -3.61 -3.44
CA MET A 100 -12.48 -4.84 -4.20
C MET A 100 -11.14 -5.57 -4.16
N ILE A 101 -11.17 -6.83 -3.73
CA ILE A 101 -9.99 -7.69 -3.63
C ILE A 101 -10.13 -8.81 -4.65
N ALA A 102 -9.21 -8.88 -5.60
CA ALA A 102 -9.17 -9.90 -6.64
C ALA A 102 -7.92 -10.79 -6.47
N VAL A 103 -8.12 -12.11 -6.54
CA VAL A 103 -7.07 -13.14 -6.45
C VAL A 103 -6.95 -13.84 -7.78
#